data_AF-A0A2G2WLV8-F1
#
_entry.id   AF-A0A2G2WLV8-F1
#
_cell.length_a   1.000
_cell.length_b   1.000
_cell.length_c   1.000
_cell.angle_alpha   90.00
_cell.angle_beta   90.00
_cell.angle_gamma   90.00
#
_symmetry.space_group_name_H-M   'P 1'
#
loop_
_entity.id
_entity.type
_entity.pdbx_description
1 polymer ?
#
loop_
_entity_poly.entity_id
_entity_poly.type
_entity_poly.pdbx_seq_one_letter_code
_entity_poly.pdbx_strand_id
1 'polypeptide(L)'
;MTILALAMGRLWSNDEQRHVSSDQDQSSMLEVICNQRDRFRARLRETEEEIRQLKEKLGALTSEIDKTKADNVKLYGKIRYVQDYNSERVISRGSKKYAEDLESGFSSDVESKYKKMYEDDINPFAAFSKKERDQRYKELGLRDKITLSSGRFLLGNKYARTFVFFYTIGLHILVFTCLYRMSALSYLSHGEESLVGDKNLNLPHAL
;
A
#
# COMPACT_ATOMS: atom_id res chain seq x y z
N MET A 1 -9.78 -85.33 -15.93
CA MET A 1 -10.79 -84.24 -15.88
C MET A 1 -10.88 -83.58 -14.50
N THR A 2 -10.82 -84.31 -13.40
CA THR A 2 -10.95 -83.78 -12.03
C THR A 2 -9.82 -82.83 -11.58
N ILE A 3 -8.57 -83.12 -11.94
CA ILE A 3 -7.42 -82.29 -11.55
C ILE A 3 -7.44 -80.91 -12.24
N LEU A 4 -7.87 -80.87 -13.52
CA LEU A 4 -7.98 -79.63 -14.27
C LEU A 4 -9.07 -78.71 -13.68
N ALA A 5 -10.22 -79.28 -13.30
CA ALA A 5 -11.31 -78.54 -12.65
C ALA A 5 -10.89 -77.98 -11.28
N LEU A 6 -10.12 -78.74 -10.50
CA LEU A 6 -9.62 -78.29 -9.19
C LEU A 6 -8.59 -77.14 -9.33
N ALA A 7 -7.71 -77.22 -10.33
CA ALA A 7 -6.72 -76.18 -10.60
C ALA A 7 -7.38 -74.88 -11.11
N MET A 8 -8.39 -75.00 -11.96
CA MET A 8 -9.15 -73.88 -12.51
C MET A 8 -10.02 -73.19 -11.44
N GLY A 9 -10.63 -73.97 -10.53
CA GLY A 9 -11.34 -73.43 -9.36
C GLY A 9 -10.42 -72.71 -8.37
N ARG A 10 -9.18 -73.19 -8.18
CA ARG A 10 -8.16 -72.49 -7.36
C ARG A 10 -7.64 -71.21 -8.02
N LEU A 11 -7.48 -71.19 -9.35
CA LEU A 11 -7.08 -69.98 -10.06
C LEU A 11 -8.18 -68.91 -9.95
N TRP A 12 -9.43 -69.29 -10.21
CA TRP A 12 -10.57 -68.38 -10.18
C TRP A 12 -10.81 -67.80 -8.77
N SER A 13 -10.72 -68.64 -7.72
CA SER A 13 -10.83 -68.16 -6.33
C SER A 13 -9.72 -67.17 -5.95
N ASN A 14 -8.49 -67.38 -6.46
CA ASN A 14 -7.38 -66.47 -6.19
C ASN A 14 -7.52 -65.12 -6.91
N ASP A 15 -8.02 -65.11 -8.15
CA ASP A 15 -8.28 -63.87 -8.88
C ASP A 15 -9.41 -63.06 -8.24
N GLU A 16 -10.49 -63.71 -7.81
CA GLU A 16 -11.62 -63.06 -7.14
C GLU A 16 -11.19 -62.44 -5.79
N GLN A 17 -10.35 -63.15 -5.03
CA GLN A 17 -9.83 -62.66 -3.75
C GLN A 17 -8.85 -61.49 -3.91
N ARG A 18 -8.05 -61.46 -4.99
CA ARG A 18 -7.19 -60.31 -5.32
C ARG A 18 -7.99 -59.09 -5.76
N HIS A 19 -9.05 -59.31 -6.53
CA HIS A 19 -9.91 -58.22 -7.00
C HIS A 19 -10.64 -57.56 -5.81
N VAL A 20 -11.20 -58.38 -4.91
CA VAL A 20 -11.85 -57.89 -3.68
C VAL A 20 -10.88 -57.11 -2.79
N SER A 21 -9.66 -57.58 -2.58
CA SER A 21 -8.67 -56.83 -1.78
C SER A 21 -8.28 -55.49 -2.42
N SER A 22 -8.13 -55.47 -3.75
CA SER A 22 -7.81 -54.23 -4.48
C SER A 22 -8.94 -53.21 -4.39
N ASP A 23 -10.19 -53.63 -4.56
CA ASP A 23 -11.35 -52.75 -4.45
C ASP A 23 -11.54 -52.21 -3.01
N GLN A 24 -11.21 -53.01 -2.01
CA GLN A 24 -11.24 -52.63 -0.60
C GLN A 24 -10.17 -51.57 -0.27
N ASP A 25 -8.96 -51.71 -0.82
CA ASP A 25 -7.88 -50.72 -0.70
C ASP A 25 -8.21 -49.41 -1.42
N GLN A 26 -8.85 -49.47 -2.59
CA GLN A 26 -9.34 -48.29 -3.31
C GLN A 26 -10.44 -47.57 -2.51
N SER A 27 -11.39 -48.31 -1.93
CA SER A 27 -12.42 -47.73 -1.06
C SER A 27 -11.82 -47.07 0.18
N SER A 28 -10.82 -47.70 0.80
CA SER A 28 -10.10 -47.16 1.96
C SER A 28 -9.34 -45.88 1.61
N MET A 29 -8.67 -45.85 0.45
CA MET A 29 -7.98 -44.65 -0.04
C MET A 29 -8.95 -43.51 -0.32
N LEU A 30 -10.09 -43.79 -0.96
CA LEU A 30 -11.14 -42.79 -1.20
C LEU A 30 -11.72 -42.24 0.11
N GLU A 31 -11.94 -43.10 1.11
CA GLU A 31 -12.42 -42.68 2.44
C GLU A 31 -11.43 -41.72 3.12
N VAL A 32 -10.13 -42.01 3.06
CA VAL A 32 -9.08 -41.12 3.59
C VAL A 32 -9.09 -39.76 2.88
N ILE A 33 -9.22 -39.74 1.55
CA ILE A 33 -9.29 -38.50 0.78
C ILE A 33 -10.56 -37.70 1.12
N CYS A 34 -11.70 -38.37 1.27
CA CYS A 34 -12.94 -37.76 1.73
C CYS A 34 -12.79 -37.12 3.10
N ASN A 35 -12.22 -37.84 4.07
CA ASN A 35 -11.98 -37.32 5.41
C ASN A 35 -11.03 -36.12 5.42
N GLN A 36 -9.97 -36.15 4.60
CA GLN A 36 -9.05 -35.01 4.46
C GLN A 36 -9.75 -33.78 3.87
N ARG A 37 -10.48 -33.96 2.76
CA ARG A 37 -11.28 -32.89 2.13
C ARG A 37 -12.26 -32.28 3.11
N ASP A 38 -12.93 -33.11 3.90
CA ASP A 38 -13.95 -32.66 4.83
C ASP A 38 -13.32 -31.90 6.01
N ARG A 39 -12.13 -32.30 6.46
CA ARG A 39 -11.34 -31.53 7.44
C ARG A 39 -10.90 -30.17 6.89
N PHE A 40 -10.46 -30.10 5.64
CA PHE A 40 -10.11 -28.83 5.00
C PHE A 40 -11.34 -27.93 4.81
N ARG A 41 -12.47 -28.50 4.40
CA ARG A 41 -13.74 -27.76 4.32
C ARG A 41 -14.21 -27.25 5.67
N ALA A 42 -14.06 -28.03 6.74
CA ALA A 42 -14.40 -27.60 8.09
C ALA A 42 -13.54 -26.40 8.51
N ARG A 43 -12.21 -26.49 8.33
CA ARG A 43 -11.28 -25.37 8.61
C ARG A 43 -11.56 -24.14 7.76
N LEU A 44 -11.89 -24.33 6.48
CA LEU A 44 -12.22 -23.21 5.59
C LEU A 44 -13.48 -22.48 6.08
N ARG A 45 -14.54 -23.23 6.44
CA ARG A 45 -15.77 -22.64 6.99
C ARG A 45 -15.54 -21.92 8.30
N GLU A 46 -14.72 -22.48 9.19
CA GLU A 46 -14.35 -21.85 10.45
C GLU A 46 -13.64 -20.51 10.21
N THR A 47 -12.61 -20.48 9.36
CA THR A 47 -11.90 -19.25 9.01
C THR A 47 -12.82 -18.23 8.31
N GLU A 48 -13.69 -18.67 7.40
CA GLU A 48 -14.67 -17.80 6.73
C GLU A 48 -15.64 -17.16 7.74
N GLU A 49 -16.07 -17.93 8.73
CA GLU A 49 -16.94 -17.46 9.81
C GLU A 49 -16.20 -16.48 10.74
N GLU A 50 -14.95 -16.76 11.11
CA GLU A 50 -14.11 -15.83 11.87
C GLU A 50 -13.91 -14.51 11.11
N ILE A 51 -13.66 -14.55 9.80
CA ILE A 51 -13.55 -13.36 8.95
C ILE A 51 -14.86 -12.57 8.97
N ARG A 52 -16.00 -13.26 8.88
CA ARG A 52 -17.33 -12.62 8.93
C ARG A 52 -17.55 -11.91 10.26
N GLN A 53 -17.26 -12.59 11.37
CA GLN A 53 -17.38 -12.02 12.72
C GLN A 53 -16.43 -10.85 12.95
N LEU A 54 -15.19 -10.92 12.47
CA LEU A 54 -14.24 -9.82 12.56
C LEU A 54 -14.70 -8.60 11.77
N LYS A 55 -15.24 -8.80 10.56
CA LYS A 55 -15.82 -7.71 9.75
C LYS A 55 -17.01 -7.06 10.44
N GLU A 56 -17.89 -7.84 11.05
CA GLU A 56 -19.02 -7.33 11.82
C GLU A 56 -18.56 -6.49 13.02
N LYS A 57 -17.59 -7.00 13.80
CA LYS A 57 -16.98 -6.26 14.92
C LYS A 57 -16.34 -4.95 14.46
N LEU A 58 -15.64 -4.97 13.32
CA LEU A 58 -15.08 -3.76 12.71
C LEU A 58 -16.16 -2.72 12.37
N GLY A 59 -17.27 -3.17 11.77
CA GLY A 59 -18.41 -2.32 11.46
C GLY A 59 -19.05 -1.71 12.72
N ALA A 60 -19.27 -2.53 13.74
CA ALA A 60 -19.83 -2.09 15.02
C ALA A 60 -18.92 -1.06 15.72
N LEU A 61 -17.62 -1.34 15.83
CA LEU A 61 -16.64 -0.42 16.42
C LEU A 61 -16.53 0.89 15.63
N THR A 62 -16.59 0.83 14.30
CA THR A 62 -16.58 2.04 13.47
C THR A 62 -17.81 2.91 13.76
N SER A 63 -18.99 2.30 13.84
CA SER A 63 -20.22 3.02 14.19
C SER A 63 -20.16 3.62 15.60
N GLU A 64 -19.61 2.91 16.58
CA GLU A 64 -19.43 3.39 17.95
C GLU A 64 -18.45 4.56 18.02
N ILE A 65 -17.35 4.50 17.27
CA ILE A 65 -16.39 5.60 17.14
C ILE A 65 -17.08 6.85 16.58
N ASP A 66 -17.88 6.71 15.52
CA ASP A 66 -18.53 7.86 14.90
C ASP A 66 -19.63 8.44 15.78
N LYS A 67 -20.39 7.58 16.47
CA LYS A 67 -21.36 8.00 17.49
C LYS A 67 -20.66 8.78 18.62
N THR A 68 -19.58 8.24 19.16
CA THR A 68 -18.82 8.87 20.25
C THR A 68 -18.23 10.21 19.82
N LYS A 69 -17.69 10.30 18.60
CA LYS A 69 -17.23 11.58 18.04
C LYS A 69 -18.35 12.61 17.95
N ALA A 70 -19.52 12.22 17.45
CA ALA A 70 -20.67 13.11 17.34
C ALA A 70 -21.14 13.60 18.73
N ASP A 71 -21.18 12.70 19.72
CA ASP A 71 -21.56 13.05 21.08
C ASP A 71 -20.50 13.94 21.76
N ASN A 72 -19.21 13.72 21.50
CA ASN A 72 -18.12 14.58 21.99
C ASN A 72 -18.22 16.01 21.42
N VAL A 73 -18.54 16.16 20.13
CA VAL A 73 -18.75 17.49 19.52
C VAL A 73 -19.95 18.21 20.17
N LYS A 74 -21.05 17.51 20.41
CA LYS A 74 -22.22 18.07 21.12
C LYS A 74 -21.88 18.46 22.56
N LEU A 75 -21.11 17.63 23.26
CA LEU A 75 -20.69 17.91 24.64
C LEU A 75 -19.78 19.14 24.68
N TYR A 76 -18.84 19.27 23.76
CA TYR A 76 -18.02 20.47 23.59
C TYR A 76 -18.90 21.72 23.40
N GLY A 77 -19.90 21.65 22.51
CA GLY A 77 -20.86 22.74 22.31
C GLY A 77 -21.62 23.13 23.58
N LYS A 78 -22.06 22.15 24.38
CA LYS A 78 -22.72 22.41 25.68
C LYS A 78 -21.77 23.07 26.69
N ILE A 79 -20.52 22.58 26.79
CA ILE A 79 -19.51 23.16 27.70
C ILE A 79 -19.25 24.62 27.32
N ARG A 80 -19.03 24.89 26.02
CA ARG A 80 -18.81 26.25 25.52
C ARG A 80 -20.00 27.16 25.79
N TYR A 81 -21.22 26.71 25.51
CA TYR A 81 -22.44 27.48 25.80
C TYR A 81 -22.57 27.83 27.29
N VAL A 82 -22.29 26.88 28.19
CA VAL A 82 -22.33 27.12 29.65
C VAL A 82 -21.20 28.05 30.10
N GLN A 83 -20.00 27.91 29.55
CA GLN A 83 -18.87 28.79 29.82
C GLN A 83 -19.14 30.22 29.35
N ASP A 84 -19.67 30.41 28.14
CA ASP A 84 -20.05 31.71 27.57
C ASP A 84 -21.19 32.34 28.38
N TYR A 85 -22.20 31.57 28.80
CA TYR A 85 -23.28 32.06 29.65
C TYR A 85 -22.78 32.46 31.06
N ASN A 86 -21.83 31.70 31.63
CA ASN A 86 -21.24 32.02 32.93
C ASN A 86 -20.30 33.22 32.84
N SER A 87 -19.51 33.36 31.78
CA SER A 87 -18.64 34.52 31.57
C SER A 87 -19.45 35.81 31.40
N GLU A 88 -20.57 35.78 30.66
CA GLU A 88 -21.54 36.89 30.56
C GLU A 88 -22.10 37.28 31.94
N ARG A 89 -22.41 36.29 32.80
CA ARG A 89 -22.86 36.54 34.18
C ARG A 89 -21.77 37.04 35.12
N VAL A 90 -20.52 36.61 34.93
CA VAL A 90 -19.36 37.04 35.75
C VAL A 90 -18.89 38.44 35.37
N ILE A 91 -19.03 38.86 34.10
CA ILE A 91 -18.78 40.26 33.70
C ILE A 91 -19.75 41.23 34.41
N SER A 92 -20.96 40.79 34.76
CA SER A 92 -21.91 41.56 35.56
C SER A 92 -21.67 41.55 37.08
N ARG A 93 -20.76 40.71 37.60
CA ARG A 93 -20.42 40.61 39.03
C ARG A 93 -18.91 40.56 39.19
N GLY A 94 -18.33 41.75 39.31
CA GLY A 94 -16.90 42.01 39.28
C GLY A 94 -16.01 40.98 40.00
N SER A 95 -14.89 40.72 39.32
CA SER A 95 -13.67 40.06 39.82
C SER A 95 -13.77 38.56 40.11
N LYS A 96 -13.16 37.74 39.24
CA LYS A 96 -12.28 36.68 39.70
C LYS A 96 -11.26 36.25 38.65
N LYS A 97 -10.03 36.15 39.16
CA LYS A 97 -8.77 35.76 38.52
C LYS A 97 -8.88 34.41 37.82
N TYR A 98 -8.26 34.36 36.63
CA TYR A 98 -7.53 33.24 36.04
C TYR A 98 -7.51 31.96 36.88
N ALA A 99 -8.46 31.06 36.59
CA ALA A 99 -8.21 29.64 36.76
C ALA A 99 -7.52 29.19 35.46
N GLU A 100 -6.21 29.46 35.36
CA GLU A 100 -5.33 28.73 34.45
C GLU A 100 -5.34 27.27 34.90
N ASP A 101 -6.27 26.51 34.34
CA ASP A 101 -6.02 25.35 33.49
C ASP A 101 -4.61 24.72 33.60
N LEU A 102 -4.30 24.15 34.77
CA LEU A 102 -3.03 23.45 35.03
C LEU A 102 -3.00 22.01 34.45
N GLU A 103 -4.01 21.59 33.69
CA GLU A 103 -4.05 20.27 33.00
C GLU A 103 -4.05 20.38 31.45
N SER A 104 -3.80 21.57 30.92
CA SER A 104 -4.03 21.93 29.50
C SER A 104 -3.14 21.21 28.47
N GLY A 105 -2.02 20.59 28.87
CA GLY A 105 -1.02 20.08 27.92
C GLY A 105 -1.50 18.93 27.01
N PHE A 106 -2.38 18.04 27.51
CA PHE A 106 -2.94 16.92 26.73
C PHE A 106 -4.41 17.17 26.33
N SER A 107 -5.15 17.92 27.15
CA SER A 107 -6.53 18.31 26.85
C SER A 107 -6.62 19.29 25.68
N SER A 108 -5.66 20.23 25.55
CA SER A 108 -5.65 21.26 24.50
C SER A 108 -5.73 20.70 23.09
N ASP A 109 -4.99 19.62 22.77
CA ASP A 109 -4.96 19.05 21.43
C ASP A 109 -6.29 18.37 21.07
N VAL A 110 -6.85 17.65 22.03
CA VAL A 110 -8.15 16.98 21.89
C VAL A 110 -9.26 18.02 21.81
N GLU A 111 -9.23 19.03 22.67
CA GLU A 111 -10.16 20.15 22.69
C GLU A 111 -10.10 20.95 21.39
N SER A 112 -8.89 21.27 20.89
CA SER A 112 -8.68 21.97 19.62
C SER A 112 -9.28 21.21 18.43
N LYS A 113 -9.19 19.87 18.45
CA LYS A 113 -9.79 19.01 17.42
C LYS A 113 -11.33 19.09 17.44
N TYR A 114 -11.95 19.02 18.61
CA TYR A 114 -13.42 19.10 18.73
C TYR A 114 -13.94 20.53 18.55
N LYS A 115 -13.19 21.54 18.98
CA LYS A 115 -13.43 22.96 18.73
C LYS A 115 -13.52 23.26 17.24
N LYS A 116 -12.53 22.79 16.46
CA LYS A 116 -12.53 22.96 15.01
C LYS A 116 -13.74 22.30 14.36
N MET A 117 -14.06 21.06 14.74
CA MET A 117 -15.24 20.35 14.21
C MET A 117 -16.55 21.08 14.55
N TYR A 118 -16.66 21.67 15.73
CA TYR A 118 -17.81 22.47 16.14
C TYR A 118 -17.91 23.79 15.37
N GLU A 119 -16.80 24.53 15.22
CA GLU A 119 -16.77 25.80 14.47
C GLU A 119 -17.07 25.60 12.98
N ASP A 120 -16.60 24.48 12.40
CA ASP A 120 -16.92 24.07 11.03
C ASP A 120 -18.42 23.75 10.85
N ASP A 121 -19.07 23.16 11.86
CA ASP A 121 -20.50 22.79 11.83
C ASP A 121 -21.43 23.98 12.12
N ILE A 122 -21.00 24.91 12.98
CA ILE A 122 -21.83 26.04 13.42
C ILE A 122 -21.84 27.23 12.47
N ASN A 123 -20.84 27.37 11.60
CA ASN A 123 -20.71 28.55 10.75
C ASN A 123 -21.55 28.40 9.47
N PRO A 124 -22.67 29.14 9.33
CA PRO A 124 -23.57 29.02 8.17
C PRO A 124 -22.88 29.39 6.84
N PHE A 125 -21.81 30.18 6.89
CA PHE A 125 -21.00 30.54 5.72
C PHE A 125 -19.89 29.54 5.41
N ALA A 126 -19.46 28.69 6.35
CA ALA A 126 -18.45 27.67 6.10
C ALA A 126 -19.01 26.53 5.23
N ALA A 127 -20.26 26.10 5.50
CA ALA A 127 -20.94 25.11 4.68
C ALA A 127 -21.17 25.59 3.23
N PHE A 128 -21.51 26.88 3.06
CA PHE A 128 -21.71 27.50 1.73
C PHE A 128 -20.38 27.78 1.02
N SER A 129 -19.37 28.33 1.72
CA SER A 129 -18.02 28.58 1.19
C SER A 129 -17.29 27.29 0.81
N LYS A 130 -17.44 26.22 1.60
CA LYS A 130 -16.88 24.90 1.28
C LYS A 130 -17.56 24.29 0.05
N LYS A 131 -18.89 24.43 -0.07
CA LYS A 131 -19.66 23.98 -1.24
C LYS A 131 -19.31 24.79 -2.50
N GLU A 132 -19.13 26.10 -2.39
CA GLU A 132 -18.71 26.98 -3.50
C GLU A 132 -17.25 26.72 -3.91
N ARG A 133 -16.32 26.52 -2.96
CA ARG A 133 -14.95 26.08 -3.23
C ARG A 133 -14.91 24.71 -3.90
N ASP A 134 -15.67 23.74 -3.41
CA ASP A 134 -15.71 22.38 -3.96
C ASP A 134 -16.33 22.35 -5.37
N GLN A 135 -17.25 23.27 -5.71
CA GLN A 135 -17.79 23.45 -7.06
C GLN A 135 -16.81 24.16 -8.00
N ARG A 136 -16.15 25.25 -7.56
CA ARG A 136 -15.11 25.93 -8.36
C ARG A 136 -13.86 25.07 -8.60
N TYR A 137 -13.53 24.15 -7.69
CA TYR A 137 -12.47 23.15 -7.89
C TYR A 137 -12.82 22.09 -8.94
N LYS A 138 -14.10 21.80 -9.15
CA LYS A 138 -14.57 20.82 -10.15
C LYS A 138 -14.67 21.40 -11.56
N GLU A 139 -14.88 22.70 -11.69
CA GLU A 139 -15.07 23.35 -12.99
C GLU A 139 -13.78 23.94 -13.62
N LEU A 140 -12.67 24.06 -12.87
CA LEU A 140 -11.40 24.62 -13.40
C LEU A 140 -10.15 23.75 -13.20
N GLY A 141 -10.25 22.53 -12.66
CA GLY A 141 -9.11 21.84 -12.03
C GLY A 141 -8.67 20.48 -12.57
N LEU A 142 -8.92 20.10 -13.83
CA LEU A 142 -8.36 18.84 -14.36
C LEU A 142 -6.99 19.01 -15.03
N ARG A 143 -6.72 20.14 -15.72
CA ARG A 143 -5.41 20.41 -16.35
C ARG A 143 -4.37 20.98 -15.39
N ASP A 144 -4.76 21.89 -14.49
CA ASP A 144 -3.84 22.49 -13.50
C ASP A 144 -3.43 21.52 -12.38
N LYS A 145 -4.28 20.53 -12.08
CA LYS A 145 -3.99 19.51 -11.05
C LYS A 145 -2.88 18.55 -11.48
N ILE A 146 -2.72 18.31 -12.78
CA ILE A 146 -1.63 17.50 -13.32
C ILE A 146 -0.33 18.31 -13.32
N THR A 147 -0.35 19.57 -13.76
CA THR A 147 0.84 20.44 -13.79
C THR A 147 1.38 20.73 -12.39
N LEU A 148 0.53 21.11 -11.44
CA LEU A 148 0.94 21.39 -10.05
C LEU A 148 1.31 20.11 -9.29
N SER A 149 0.62 18.99 -9.52
CA SER A 149 1.01 17.69 -8.92
C SER A 149 2.35 17.23 -9.47
N SER A 150 2.61 17.37 -10.76
CA SER A 150 3.90 16.99 -11.36
C SER A 150 5.04 17.85 -10.79
N GLY A 151 4.83 19.15 -10.60
CA GLY A 151 5.81 20.06 -9.97
C GLY A 151 6.07 19.76 -8.49
N ARG A 152 5.01 19.49 -7.70
CA ARG A 152 5.15 19.16 -6.27
C ARG A 152 5.66 17.74 -6.04
N PHE A 153 5.34 16.80 -6.93
CA PHE A 153 5.86 15.44 -6.91
C PHE A 153 7.37 15.43 -7.22
N LEU A 154 7.84 16.31 -8.12
CA LEU A 154 9.26 16.52 -8.35
C LEU A 154 9.98 17.15 -7.14
N LEU A 155 9.39 18.15 -6.49
CA LEU A 155 10.03 18.86 -5.36
C LEU A 155 9.92 18.12 -4.01
N GLY A 156 8.86 17.33 -3.79
CA GLY A 156 8.51 16.76 -2.49
C GLY A 156 8.77 15.26 -2.33
N ASN A 157 8.93 14.51 -3.41
CA ASN A 157 9.08 13.06 -3.32
C ASN A 157 10.56 12.65 -3.24
N LYS A 158 10.94 11.86 -2.23
CA LYS A 158 12.30 11.32 -2.07
C LYS A 158 12.79 10.61 -3.35
N TYR A 159 11.87 9.97 -4.06
CA TYR A 159 12.14 9.26 -5.31
C TYR A 159 12.45 10.19 -6.50
N ALA A 160 11.86 11.39 -6.56
CA ALA A 160 12.13 12.33 -7.65
C ALA A 160 13.56 12.90 -7.57
N ARG A 161 14.04 13.20 -6.36
CA ARG A 161 15.44 13.58 -6.15
C ARG A 161 16.36 12.44 -6.57
N THR A 162 16.09 11.22 -6.10
CA THR A 162 16.85 10.02 -6.47
C THR A 162 16.87 9.81 -7.99
N PHE A 163 15.75 10.01 -8.69
CA PHE A 163 15.67 9.87 -10.15
C PHE A 163 16.56 10.88 -10.88
N VAL A 164 16.56 12.16 -10.47
CA VAL A 164 17.44 13.19 -11.07
C VAL A 164 18.91 12.87 -10.80
N PHE A 165 19.26 12.44 -9.58
CA PHE A 165 20.63 11.99 -9.28
C PHE A 165 21.05 10.83 -10.18
N PHE A 166 20.20 9.81 -10.36
CA PHE A 166 20.49 8.69 -11.26
C PHE A 166 20.57 9.11 -12.74
N TYR A 167 19.74 10.06 -13.17
CA TYR A 167 19.80 10.60 -14.53
C TYR A 167 21.14 11.32 -14.76
N THR A 168 21.56 12.18 -13.82
CA THR A 168 22.84 12.89 -13.93
C THR A 168 24.05 11.95 -13.93
N ILE A 169 24.08 10.93 -13.06
CA ILE A 169 25.21 9.99 -13.01
C ILE A 169 25.24 9.09 -14.27
N GLY A 170 24.08 8.66 -14.76
CA GLY A 170 23.97 7.88 -15.99
C GLY A 170 24.45 8.66 -17.21
N LEU A 171 24.08 9.93 -17.31
CA LEU A 171 24.55 10.82 -18.38
C LEU A 171 26.07 10.98 -18.31
N HIS A 172 26.65 11.19 -17.12
CA HIS A 172 28.11 11.27 -16.97
C HIS A 172 28.79 9.97 -17.41
N ILE A 173 28.33 8.81 -16.93
CA ILE A 173 28.89 7.50 -17.33
C ILE A 173 28.81 7.32 -18.85
N LEU A 174 27.69 7.70 -19.46
CA LEU A 174 27.49 7.59 -20.91
C LEU A 174 28.46 8.47 -21.68
N VAL A 175 28.62 9.74 -21.28
CA VAL A 175 29.57 10.66 -21.91
C VAL A 175 31.00 10.18 -21.74
N PHE A 176 31.39 9.76 -20.53
CA PHE A 176 32.71 9.18 -20.29
C PHE A 176 32.94 7.91 -21.12
N THR A 177 31.93 7.05 -21.27
CA THR A 177 32.01 5.85 -22.10
C THR A 177 32.14 6.20 -23.59
N CYS A 178 31.39 7.20 -24.07
CA CYS A 178 31.47 7.70 -25.43
C CYS A 178 32.86 8.27 -25.72
N LEU A 179 33.38 9.11 -24.82
CA LEU A 179 34.74 9.65 -24.90
C LEU A 179 35.79 8.55 -24.82
N TYR A 180 35.64 7.56 -23.95
CA TYR A 180 36.56 6.43 -23.84
C TYR A 180 36.56 5.59 -25.11
N ARG A 181 35.38 5.31 -25.69
CA ARG A 181 35.26 4.58 -26.96
C ARG A 181 35.88 5.36 -28.12
N MET A 182 35.60 6.66 -28.20
CA MET A 182 36.12 7.52 -29.27
C MET A 182 37.62 7.78 -29.10
N SER A 183 38.09 7.91 -27.86
CA SER A 183 39.51 7.97 -27.52
C SER A 183 40.20 6.65 -27.85
N ALA A 184 39.66 5.50 -27.48
CA ALA A 184 40.22 4.19 -27.81
C ALA A 184 40.26 3.95 -29.33
N LEU A 185 39.21 4.35 -30.06
CA LEU A 185 39.19 4.32 -31.53
C LEU A 185 40.23 5.28 -32.13
N SER A 186 40.39 6.48 -31.57
CA SER A 186 41.40 7.45 -32.00
C SER A 186 42.82 6.96 -31.70
N TYR A 187 43.06 6.32 -30.55
CA TYR A 187 44.34 5.69 -30.21
C TYR A 187 44.68 4.56 -31.19
N LEU A 188 43.70 3.77 -31.64
CA LEU A 188 43.91 2.73 -32.64
C LEU A 188 44.18 3.31 -34.04
N SER A 189 43.46 4.36 -34.43
CA SER A 189 43.65 5.07 -35.71
C SER A 189 45.01 5.77 -35.78
N HIS A 190 45.49 6.37 -34.68
CA HIS A 190 46.82 6.97 -34.63
C HIS A 190 47.93 5.92 -34.53
N GLY A 191 47.62 4.73 -33.99
CA GLY A 191 48.49 3.56 -34.04
C GLY A 191 48.70 3.02 -35.47
N GLU A 192 47.66 3.04 -36.32
CA GLU A 192 47.81 2.69 -37.73
C GLU A 192 48.64 3.72 -38.51
N GLU A 193 48.47 5.03 -38.26
CA GLU A 193 49.30 6.05 -38.92
C GLU A 193 50.78 5.96 -38.51
N SER A 194 51.10 5.60 -37.26
CA SER A 194 52.49 5.35 -36.85
C SER A 194 53.11 4.17 -37.59
N LEU A 195 52.35 3.09 -37.83
CA LEU A 195 52.82 1.90 -38.58
C LEU A 195 52.93 2.14 -40.09
N VAL A 196 52.14 3.08 -40.65
CA VAL A 196 52.22 3.49 -42.06
C VAL A 196 53.32 4.54 -42.27
N GLY A 197 53.56 5.43 -41.29
CA GLY A 197 54.64 6.42 -41.31
C GLY A 197 56.02 5.79 -41.31
N ASP A 198 56.26 4.77 -40.49
CA ASP A 198 57.55 4.06 -40.43
C ASP A 198 57.89 3.29 -41.72
N LYS A 199 56.87 2.83 -42.47
CA LYS A 199 57.09 2.16 -43.76
C LYS A 199 57.47 3.12 -44.87
N ASN A 200 57.03 4.39 -44.81
CA ASN A 200 57.32 5.39 -45.83
C ASN A 200 58.67 6.11 -45.63
N LEU A 201 59.26 6.05 -44.43
CA LEU A 201 60.54 6.69 -44.10
C LEU A 201 61.78 5.83 -44.42
N ASN A 202 61.62 4.57 -44.82
CA ASN A 202 62.71 3.64 -45.14
C ASN A 202 62.95 3.43 -46.65
N LEU A 203 62.81 4.48 -47.48
CA LEU A 203 63.40 4.47 -48.82
C LEU A 203 64.68 5.30 -48.85
N PRO A 204 65.87 4.68 -48.86
CA PRO A 204 67.11 5.41 -49.11
C PRO A 204 67.21 5.69 -50.61
N HIS A 205 67.34 6.96 -51.00
CA HIS A 205 67.90 7.29 -52.30
C HIS A 205 69.25 7.99 -52.10
N ALA A 206 70.29 7.19 -52.29
CA ALA A 206 71.66 7.66 -52.43
C ALA A 206 71.82 8.50 -53.71
N LEU A 207 72.83 9.38 -53.63
CA LEU A 207 73.52 10.20 -54.63
C LEU A 207 73.18 9.96 -56.11
#